data_AF-A0A2D4SQ77-F1
#
_entry.id   AF-A0A2D4SQ77-F1
#
_cell.length_a   1.000
_cell.length_b   1.000
_cell.length_c   1.000
_cell.angle_alpha   90.00
_cell.angle_beta   90.00
_cell.angle_gamma   90.00
#
_symmetry.space_group_name_H-M   'P 1'
#
loop_
_entity.id
_entity.type
_entity.pdbx_description
1 polymer ?
#
loop_
_entity_poly.entity_id
_entity_poly.type
_entity_poly.pdbx_seq_one_letter_code
_entity_poly.pdbx_strand_id
1 'polypeptide(L)'
;MPKSKENVLPIIWGALLVSQLIYLVIPQFLEITAEPPEQIIIFALCGIGMSNAVFSFVVPNFLKNQDRISLSIIQYALFESCAIFGFICAFLGAESMYHYGLAFLGAGGMLLVFPKQEIKGRVQ
;
A
#
# COMPACT_ATOMS: atom_id res chain seq x y z
N MET A 1 -33.08 -5.56 2.12
CA MET A 1 -31.82 -5.47 1.34
C MET A 1 -30.72 -4.98 2.27
N PRO A 2 -29.67 -5.77 2.55
CA PRO A 2 -28.68 -5.40 3.55
C PRO A 2 -27.82 -4.24 3.06
N LYS A 3 -27.94 -3.09 3.74
CA LYS A 3 -27.11 -1.87 3.60
C LYS A 3 -25.63 -2.08 4.04
N SER A 4 -25.17 -3.31 4.25
CA SER A 4 -23.91 -3.57 4.97
C SER A 4 -22.65 -3.54 4.11
N LYS A 5 -22.75 -3.76 2.79
CA LYS A 5 -21.54 -3.87 1.93
C LYS A 5 -20.91 -2.52 1.56
N GLU A 6 -21.67 -1.44 1.53
CA GLU A 6 -21.17 -0.11 1.13
C GLU A 6 -20.20 0.50 2.15
N ASN A 7 -20.22 0.05 3.40
CA ASN A 7 -19.35 0.57 4.46
C ASN A 7 -18.04 -0.21 4.63
N VAL A 8 -17.82 -1.29 3.89
CA VAL A 8 -16.66 -2.18 4.11
C VAL A 8 -15.38 -1.60 3.53
N LEU A 9 -15.44 -0.97 2.35
CA LEU A 9 -14.25 -0.46 1.67
C LEU A 9 -13.50 0.65 2.45
N PRO A 10 -14.16 1.68 3.02
CA PRO A 10 -13.47 2.68 3.84
C PRO A 10 -12.82 2.08 5.09
N ILE A 11 -13.42 1.05 5.69
CA ILE A 11 -12.87 0.36 6.85
C ILE A 11 -11.60 -0.41 6.47
N ILE A 12 -11.64 -1.19 5.38
CA ILE A 12 -10.47 -1.92 4.89
C ILE A 12 -9.36 -0.93 4.49
N TRP A 13 -9.70 0.10 3.72
CA TRP A 13 -8.77 1.14 3.31
C TRP A 13 -8.10 1.79 4.53
N GLY A 14 -8.89 2.18 5.53
CA GLY A 14 -8.37 2.81 6.75
C GLY A 14 -7.47 1.87 7.55
N ALA A 15 -7.85 0.58 7.68
CA ALA A 15 -7.03 -0.42 8.36
C ALA A 15 -5.67 -0.62 7.68
N LEU A 16 -5.67 -0.69 6.34
CA LEU A 16 -4.44 -0.83 5.56
C LEU A 16 -3.59 0.45 5.51
N LEU A 17 -4.20 1.63 5.61
CA LEU A 17 -3.41 2.86 5.77
C LEU A 17 -2.75 2.91 7.16
N VAL A 18 -3.46 2.47 8.20
CA VAL A 18 -2.91 2.39 9.57
C VAL A 18 -1.80 1.34 9.66
N SER A 19 -1.91 0.20 8.97
CA SER A 19 -0.80 -0.79 8.94
C SER A 19 0.48 -0.17 8.35
N GLN A 20 0.37 0.70 7.35
CA GLN A 20 1.55 1.41 6.82
C GLN A 20 2.19 2.35 7.85
N LEU A 21 1.41 2.99 8.72
CA LEU A 21 1.96 3.78 9.84
C LEU A 21 2.72 2.89 10.83
N ILE A 22 2.22 1.68 11.08
CA ILE A 22 2.93 0.70 11.93
C ILE A 22 4.28 0.33 11.30
N TYR A 23 4.31 0.05 10.00
CA TYR A 23 5.53 -0.24 9.25
C TYR A 23 6.51 0.95 9.20
N LEU A 24 5.99 2.19 9.27
CA LEU A 24 6.81 3.39 9.33
C LEU A 24 7.49 3.56 10.69
N VAL A 25 6.76 3.25 11.76
CA VAL A 25 7.14 3.58 13.14
C VAL A 25 8.00 2.50 13.78
N ILE A 26 7.67 1.22 13.58
CA ILE A 26 8.36 0.09 14.23
C ILE A 26 9.89 0.14 14.03
N PRO A 27 10.45 0.37 12.82
CA PRO A 27 11.89 0.33 12.64
C PRO A 27 12.66 1.40 13.41
N GLN A 28 12.00 2.49 13.81
CA GLN A 28 12.64 3.57 14.58
C GLN A 28 12.97 3.17 16.01
N PHE A 29 12.37 2.08 16.51
CA PHE A 29 12.58 1.56 17.85
C PHE A 29 13.51 0.35 17.90
N LEU A 30 14.01 -0.10 16.74
CA LEU A 30 14.88 -1.26 16.65
C LEU A 30 16.33 -0.80 16.47
N GLU A 31 17.22 -1.29 17.33
CA GLU A 31 18.66 -1.19 17.09
C GLU A 31 19.02 -2.16 15.97
N ILE A 32 19.11 -1.63 14.74
CA ILE A 32 19.49 -2.43 13.58
C ILE A 32 21.01 -2.62 13.65
N THR A 33 21.42 -3.79 14.10
CA THR A 33 22.84 -4.19 14.19
C THR A 33 23.28 -4.99 12.96
N ALA A 34 22.51 -4.98 11.88
CA ALA A 34 22.82 -5.74 10.67
C ALA A 34 24.03 -5.14 9.94
N GLU A 35 24.90 -6.01 9.41
CA GLU A 35 25.87 -5.58 8.41
C GLU A 35 25.15 -4.95 7.22
N PRO A 36 25.74 -3.91 6.59
CA PRO A 36 25.10 -3.22 5.48
C PRO A 36 24.71 -4.23 4.40
N PRO A 37 23.43 -4.25 3.99
CA PRO A 37 22.93 -5.27 3.10
C PRO A 37 23.53 -5.08 1.71
N GLU A 38 23.61 -6.16 0.93
CA GLU A 38 24.01 -6.05 -0.47
C GLU A 38 23.06 -5.09 -1.21
N GLN A 39 23.62 -4.06 -1.85
CA GLN A 39 22.83 -3.03 -2.53
C GLN A 39 21.87 -3.62 -3.58
N ILE A 40 22.24 -4.76 -4.19
CA ILE A 40 21.39 -5.44 -5.17
C ILE A 40 20.06 -5.89 -4.59
N ILE A 41 20.02 -6.31 -3.32
CA ILE A 41 18.79 -6.72 -2.64
C ILE A 41 17.90 -5.49 -2.41
N ILE A 42 18.49 -4.38 -1.95
CA ILE A 42 17.76 -3.13 -1.72
C ILE A 42 17.16 -2.59 -3.03
N PHE A 43 17.93 -2.61 -4.12
CA PHE A 43 17.42 -2.20 -5.43
C PHE A 43 16.33 -3.12 -5.95
N ALA A 44 16.43 -4.44 -5.74
CA ALA A 44 15.37 -5.36 -6.10
C ALA A 44 14.08 -5.07 -5.32
N LEU A 45 14.17 -4.88 -4.00
CA LEU A 45 13.02 -4.53 -3.16
C LEU A 45 12.38 -3.21 -3.57
N CYS A 46 13.19 -2.18 -3.82
CA CYS A 46 12.70 -0.89 -4.30
C CYS A 46 12.04 -1.01 -5.68
N GLY A 47 12.67 -1.73 -6.60
CA GLY A 47 12.13 -1.98 -7.94
C GLY A 47 10.78 -2.70 -7.90
N ILE A 48 10.64 -3.72 -7.07
CA ILE A 48 9.38 -4.46 -6.89
C ILE A 48 8.33 -3.56 -6.23
N GLY A 49 8.67 -2.83 -5.17
CA GLY A 49 7.75 -1.90 -4.52
C GLY A 49 7.23 -0.81 -5.47
N MET A 50 8.13 -0.17 -6.22
CA MET A 50 7.74 0.81 -7.24
C MET A 50 6.88 0.18 -8.35
N SER A 51 7.23 -1.01 -8.81
CA SER A 51 6.46 -1.73 -9.83
C SER A 51 5.05 -2.07 -9.34
N ASN A 52 4.89 -2.46 -8.06
CA ASN A 52 3.58 -2.73 -7.46
C ASN A 52 2.73 -1.46 -7.37
N ALA A 53 3.33 -0.32 -7.00
CA ALA A 53 2.63 0.96 -6.99
C ALA A 53 2.11 1.32 -8.39
N VAL A 54 2.96 1.19 -9.43
CA VAL A 54 2.54 1.44 -10.82
C VAL A 54 1.47 0.44 -11.26
N PHE A 55 1.68 -0.84 -10.99
CA PHE A 55 0.78 -1.91 -11.41
C PHE A 55 -0.62 -1.75 -10.80
N SER A 56 -0.73 -1.22 -9.58
CA SER A 56 -2.01 -0.95 -8.91
C SER A 56 -2.95 -0.08 -9.75
N PHE A 57 -2.43 0.88 -10.52
CA PHE A 57 -3.24 1.74 -11.39
C PHE A 57 -3.69 1.02 -12.67
N VAL A 58 -2.96 -0.02 -13.08
CA VAL A 58 -3.25 -0.79 -14.29
C VAL A 58 -4.10 -2.03 -14.00
N VAL A 59 -4.14 -2.51 -12.75
CA VAL A 59 -4.96 -3.66 -12.32
C VAL A 59 -6.40 -3.63 -12.84
N PRO A 60 -7.16 -2.52 -12.73
CA PRO A 60 -8.54 -2.48 -13.24
C PRO A 60 -8.65 -2.75 -14.74
N ASN A 61 -7.60 -2.45 -15.51
CA ASN A 61 -7.57 -2.69 -16.95
C ASN A 61 -7.28 -4.16 -17.30
N PHE A 62 -6.57 -4.90 -16.44
CA PHE A 62 -6.30 -6.32 -16.64
C PHE A 62 -7.42 -7.22 -16.09
N LEU A 63 -8.03 -6.82 -14.97
CA LEU A 63 -9.00 -7.63 -14.23
C LEU A 63 -10.45 -7.12 -14.40
N LYS A 64 -10.84 -6.76 -15.63
CA LYS A 64 -12.14 -6.11 -15.93
C LYS A 64 -13.38 -6.91 -15.51
N ASN A 65 -13.24 -8.23 -15.35
CA ASN A 65 -14.35 -9.13 -15.00
C ASN A 65 -14.56 -9.27 -13.47
N GLN A 66 -13.69 -8.68 -12.66
CA GLN A 66 -13.79 -8.74 -11.20
C GLN A 66 -14.74 -7.68 -10.66
N ASP A 67 -15.35 -7.95 -9.51
CA ASP A 67 -16.20 -6.96 -8.85
C ASP A 67 -15.36 -5.78 -8.32
N ARG A 68 -16.00 -4.61 -8.22
CA ARG A 68 -15.34 -3.36 -7.81
C ARG A 68 -14.68 -3.47 -6.43
N ILE A 69 -15.28 -4.22 -5.49
CA ILE A 69 -14.74 -4.37 -4.14
C ILE A 69 -13.43 -5.16 -4.20
N SER A 70 -13.42 -6.30 -4.89
CA SER A 70 -12.21 -7.10 -5.08
C SER A 70 -11.10 -6.30 -5.78
N LEU A 71 -11.43 -5.54 -6.82
CA LEU A 71 -10.45 -4.68 -7.49
C LEU A 71 -9.84 -3.65 -6.55
N SER A 72 -10.65 -2.95 -5.76
CA SER A 72 -10.16 -1.99 -4.77
C SER A 72 -9.28 -2.65 -3.72
N ILE A 73 -9.64 -3.84 -3.21
CA ILE A 73 -8.82 -4.57 -2.24
C ILE A 73 -7.45 -4.95 -2.84
N ILE A 74 -7.42 -5.41 -4.09
CA ILE A 74 -6.17 -5.74 -4.79
C ILE A 74 -5.30 -4.48 -4.94
N GLN A 75 -5.89 -3.34 -5.33
CA GLN A 75 -5.16 -2.08 -5.42
C GLN A 75 -4.59 -1.66 -4.06
N TYR A 76 -5.37 -1.80 -2.99
CA TYR A 76 -4.93 -1.48 -1.64
C TYR A 76 -3.78 -2.38 -1.19
N ALA A 77 -3.87 -3.69 -1.45
CA ALA A 77 -2.79 -4.63 -1.13
C ALA A 77 -1.50 -4.32 -1.89
N LEU A 78 -1.59 -3.91 -3.15
CA LEU A 78 -0.42 -3.51 -3.94
C LEU A 78 0.25 -2.25 -3.38
N PHE A 79 -0.53 -1.25 -2.97
CA PHE A 79 0.04 -0.08 -2.30
C PHE A 79 0.61 -0.40 -0.92
N GLU A 80 -0.06 -1.22 -0.12
CA GLU A 80 0.46 -1.66 1.17
C GLU A 80 1.80 -2.40 1.01
N SER A 81 1.93 -3.23 -0.02
CA SER A 81 3.18 -3.96 -0.30
C SER A 81 4.38 -3.04 -0.48
N CYS A 82 4.18 -1.80 -0.96
CA CYS A 82 5.26 -0.81 -1.06
C CYS A 82 5.82 -0.50 0.33
N ALA A 83 4.95 -0.20 1.30
CA ALA A 83 5.37 0.06 2.68
C ALA A 83 5.98 -1.18 3.33
N ILE A 84 5.50 -2.39 3.02
CA ILE A 84 6.11 -3.65 3.48
C ILE A 84 7.54 -3.80 2.94
N PHE A 85 7.79 -3.50 1.67
CA PHE A 85 9.15 -3.55 1.14
C PHE A 85 10.05 -2.47 1.73
N GLY A 86 9.53 -1.27 1.97
CA GLY A 86 10.25 -0.23 2.71
C GLY A 86 10.61 -0.65 4.12
N PHE A 87 9.68 -1.32 4.80
CA PHE A 87 9.89 -1.90 6.14
C PHE A 87 10.97 -2.96 6.13
N ILE A 88 10.95 -3.87 5.14
CA ILE A 88 12.01 -4.87 4.97
C ILE A 88 13.36 -4.19 4.71
N CYS A 89 13.43 -3.17 3.87
CA CYS A 89 14.65 -2.38 3.67
C CYS A 89 15.18 -1.80 4.98
N ALA A 90 14.30 -1.29 5.85
CA ALA A 90 14.69 -0.78 7.16
C ALA A 90 15.30 -1.89 8.03
N PHE A 91 14.66 -3.07 8.11
CA PHE A 91 15.19 -4.22 8.86
C PHE A 91 16.55 -4.70 8.37
N LEU A 92 16.79 -4.59 7.06
CA LEU A 92 18.06 -4.94 6.46
C LEU A 92 19.16 -3.91 6.73
N GLY A 93 18.86 -2.77 7.36
CA GLY A 93 19.85 -1.71 7.62
C GLY A 93 20.12 -0.82 6.40
N ALA A 94 19.19 -0.78 5.44
CA ALA A 94 19.28 0.16 4.33
C ALA A 94 19.13 1.61 4.79
N GLU A 95 19.59 2.55 3.96
CA GLU A 95 19.40 3.97 4.21
C GLU A 95 17.91 4.32 4.37
N SER A 96 17.60 5.21 5.32
CA SER A 96 16.22 5.56 5.66
C SER A 96 15.42 6.11 4.46
N MET A 97 16.09 6.65 3.44
CA MET A 97 15.43 7.12 2.23
C MET A 97 14.63 6.03 1.50
N TYR A 98 15.08 4.77 1.53
CA TYR A 98 14.37 3.67 0.88
C TYR A 98 13.10 3.30 1.65
N HIS A 99 13.20 3.24 2.98
CA HIS A 99 12.06 2.98 3.87
C HIS A 99 11.00 4.08 3.73
N TYR A 100 11.39 5.34 3.93
CA TYR A 100 10.48 6.46 3.84
C TYR A 100 9.92 6.64 2.43
N GLY A 101 10.75 6.51 1.40
CA GLY A 101 10.32 6.65 0.01
C GLY A 101 9.23 5.65 -0.37
N LEU A 102 9.41 4.37 -0.05
CA LEU A 102 8.42 3.34 -0.34
C LEU A 102 7.17 3.44 0.54
N ALA A 103 7.31 3.83 1.81
CA ALA A 103 6.16 4.06 2.69
C ALA A 103 5.30 5.24 2.20
N PHE A 104 5.92 6.36 1.82
CA PHE A 104 5.19 7.51 1.25
C PHE A 104 4.57 7.17 -0.11
N LEU A 105 5.22 6.37 -0.93
CA LEU A 105 4.67 5.90 -2.20
C LEU A 105 3.41 5.05 -1.98
N GLY A 106 3.45 4.10 -1.03
CA GLY A 106 2.31 3.27 -0.66
C GLY A 106 1.15 4.09 -0.08
N ALA A 107 1.44 4.97 0.88
CA ALA A 107 0.42 5.78 1.55
C ALA A 107 -0.19 6.82 0.61
N GLY A 108 0.66 7.51 -0.18
CA GLY A 108 0.22 8.47 -1.19
C GLY A 108 -0.64 7.79 -2.26
N GLY A 109 -0.23 6.61 -2.72
CA GLY A 109 -1.02 5.79 -3.64
C GLY A 109 -2.39 5.43 -3.07
N MET A 110 -2.45 4.98 -1.81
CA MET A 110 -3.71 4.71 -1.12
C MET A 110 -4.64 5.93 -1.03
N LEU A 111 -4.09 7.12 -0.76
CA LEU A 111 -4.88 8.36 -0.70
C LEU A 111 -5.50 8.70 -2.07
N LEU A 112 -4.80 8.41 -3.17
CA LEU A 112 -5.31 8.63 -4.53
C LEU A 112 -6.46 7.68 -4.89
N VAL A 113 -6.50 6.48 -4.30
CA VAL A 113 -7.54 5.46 -4.55
C VAL A 113 -8.58 5.36 -3.42
N PHE A 114 -8.72 6.42 -2.61
CA PHE A 114 -9.71 6.46 -1.53
C PHE A 114 -11.11 6.06 -2.03
N PRO A 115 -11.83 5.16 -1.31
CA PRO A 115 -13.15 4.73 -1.72
C PRO A 115 -14.16 5.87 -1.58
N LYS A 116 -14.42 6.57 -2.69
CA LYS A 116 -15.50 7.57 -2.76
C LYS A 116 -16.84 6.83 -2.69
N GLN A 117 -17.63 7.13 -1.67
CA GLN A 117 -19.03 6.72 -1.64
C GLN A 117 -19.73 7.38 -2.84
N GLU A 118 -20.29 6.57 -3.74
CA GLU A 118 -21.27 7.10 -4.68
C GLU A 118 -22.48 7.54 -3.85
N ILE A 119 -22.58 8.84 -3.56
CA ILE A 119 -23.82 9.42 -3.10
C ILE A 119 -24.80 9.21 -4.25
N LYS A 120 -25.58 8.13 -4.22
CA LYS A 120 -26.80 7.97 -5.00
C LYS A 120 -27.82 8.99 -4.50
N GLY A 121 -27.56 10.26 -4.78
CA GLY A 121 -28.54 11.31 -4.75
C GLY A 121 -29.44 11.10 -5.95
N ARG A 122 -30.67 10.63 -5.68
CA ARG A 122 -31.80 10.79 -6.59
C ARG A 122 -31.82 12.23 -7.09
N VAL A 123 -31.54 12.43 -8.36
CA VAL A 123 -32.24 13.45 -9.13
C VAL A 123 -33.12 12.66 -10.09
N GLN A 124 -34.34 12.38 -9.60
CA GLN A 124 -35.48 12.16 -10.50
C GLN A 124 -35.91 13.52 -11.02
#